data_AF-A0A5N5X397-F1
#
_entry.id   AF-A0A5N5X397-F1
#
_cell.length_a   1.000
_cell.length_b   1.000
_cell.length_c   1.000
_cell.angle_alpha   90.00
_cell.angle_beta   90.00
_cell.angle_gamma   90.00
#
_symmetry.space_group_name_H-M   'P 1'
#
loop_
_entity.id
_entity.type
_entity.pdbx_description
1 polymer ?
#
loop_
_entity_poly.entity_id
_entity_poly.type
_entity_poly.pdbx_seq_one_letter_code
_entity_poly.pdbx_strand_id
1 'polypeptide(L)'
;MYGLHGSNLLGGHIKNLYDFVDQHGTAPEIKVRTDVLAITPTTAVVRVDMEKDAMGADYTDFHTLIKLDSKWQIVGKVFHLYEK
;
A
#
# COMPACT_ATOMS: atom_id res chain seq x y z
N MET A 1 4.33 -0.17 7.80
CA MET A 1 3.15 0.43 7.14
C MET A 1 2.26 1.05 8.20
N TYR A 2 1.50 2.08 7.88
CA TYR A 2 0.55 2.69 8.82
C TYR A 2 -0.72 3.14 8.10
N GLY A 3 -1.88 2.91 8.72
CA GLY A 3 -3.17 3.41 8.27
C GLY A 3 -4.15 3.36 9.42
N LEU A 4 -5.36 3.85 9.17
CA LEU A 4 -6.43 3.86 10.17
C LEU A 4 -7.57 2.94 9.72
N HIS A 5 -8.18 2.25 10.68
CA HIS A 5 -9.49 1.63 10.55
C HIS A 5 -10.38 2.24 11.65
N GLY A 6 -11.24 3.19 11.26
CA GLY A 6 -11.86 4.11 12.20
C GLY A 6 -10.80 4.89 12.98
N SER A 7 -10.86 4.85 14.31
CA SER A 7 -9.86 5.46 15.20
C SER A 7 -8.65 4.58 15.50
N ASN A 8 -8.64 3.32 15.04
CA ASN A 8 -7.59 2.36 15.37
C ASN A 8 -6.42 2.48 14.39
N LEU A 9 -5.21 2.68 14.94
CA LEU A 9 -3.98 2.64 14.15
C LEU A 9 -3.63 1.20 13.77
N LEU A 10 -3.75 0.90 12.47
CA LEU A 10 -3.22 -0.31 11.86
C LEU A 10 -1.81 -0.02 11.37
N GLY A 11 -0.83 -0.40 12.18
CA GLY A 11 0.54 0.08 12.01
C GLY A 11 1.62 -0.91 12.38
N GLY A 12 2.84 -0.66 11.90
CA GLY A 12 4.04 -1.33 12.36
C GLY A 12 4.82 -2.06 11.27
N HIS A 13 5.39 -3.19 11.66
CA HIS A 13 6.31 -3.97 10.84
C HIS A 13 5.64 -4.43 9.54
N ILE A 14 6.41 -4.47 8.44
CA ILE A 14 5.90 -4.91 7.13
C ILE A 14 5.31 -6.33 7.15
N LYS A 15 5.75 -7.16 8.11
CA LYS A 15 5.20 -8.49 8.35
C LYS A 15 3.67 -8.49 8.52
N ASN A 16 3.09 -7.43 9.08
CA ASN A 16 1.63 -7.33 9.22
C ASN A 16 0.92 -7.36 7.86
N LEU A 17 1.54 -6.79 6.81
CA LEU A 17 1.02 -6.88 5.44
C LEU A 17 1.13 -8.31 4.90
N TYR A 18 2.28 -8.95 5.11
CA TYR A 18 2.52 -10.30 4.61
C TYR A 18 1.59 -11.30 5.27
N ASP A 19 1.42 -11.22 6.59
CA ASP A 19 0.48 -12.05 7.33
C ASP A 19 -0.96 -11.85 6.85
N PHE A 20 -1.36 -10.60 6.55
CA PHE A 20 -2.67 -10.31 5.96
C PHE A 20 -2.86 -10.99 4.60
N VAL A 21 -1.86 -10.92 3.72
CA VAL A 21 -1.89 -11.56 2.39
C VAL A 21 -1.92 -13.08 2.51
N ASP A 22 -1.10 -13.66 3.40
CA ASP A 22 -1.06 -15.10 3.64
C ASP A 22 -2.40 -15.61 4.20
N GLN A 23 -3.07 -14.80 5.02
CA GLN A 23 -4.36 -15.16 5.62
C GLN A 23 -5.54 -15.07 4.65
N HIS A 24 -5.62 -13.99 3.84
CA HIS A 24 -6.81 -13.69 3.02
C HIS A 24 -6.65 -14.12 1.55
N GLY A 25 -5.42 -14.35 1.11
CA GLY A 25 -5.14 -14.89 -0.22
C GLY A 25 -5.47 -13.94 -1.37
N THR A 26 -5.90 -14.51 -2.49
CA THR A 26 -6.10 -13.79 -3.75
C THR A 26 -7.29 -12.84 -3.69
N ALA A 27 -7.16 -11.66 -4.31
CA ALA A 27 -8.24 -10.71 -4.54
C ALA A 27 -8.67 -10.73 -6.03
N PRO A 28 -9.56 -11.65 -6.46
CA PRO A 28 -9.86 -11.85 -7.89
C PRO A 28 -10.59 -10.68 -8.54
N GLU A 29 -11.26 -9.83 -7.75
CA GLU A 29 -11.98 -8.65 -8.23
C GLU A 29 -11.18 -7.34 -8.10
N ILE A 30 -9.93 -7.43 -7.67
CA ILE A 30 -9.12 -6.24 -7.37
C ILE A 30 -8.94 -5.37 -8.61
N LYS A 31 -9.12 -4.06 -8.43
CA LYS A 31 -8.76 -3.06 -9.44
C LYS A 31 -7.77 -2.10 -8.83
N VAL A 32 -6.73 -1.78 -9.59
CA VAL A 32 -5.64 -0.95 -9.13
C VAL A 32 -5.31 0.11 -10.17
N ARG A 33 -5.15 1.35 -9.70
CA ARG A 33 -4.54 2.44 -10.45
C ARG A 33 -3.30 2.91 -9.71
N THR A 34 -2.21 3.06 -10.44
CA THR A 34 -0.92 3.52 -9.90
C THR A 34 -0.52 4.83 -10.54
N ASP A 35 -0.25 5.85 -9.73
CA ASP A 35 0.22 7.16 -10.17
C ASP A 35 1.57 7.49 -9.51
N VAL A 36 2.57 7.87 -10.32
CA VAL A 36 3.81 8.44 -9.80
C VAL A 36 3.56 9.92 -9.52
N LEU A 37 3.51 10.31 -8.24
CA LEU A 37 3.22 11.69 -7.84
C LEU A 37 4.46 12.59 -7.91
N ALA A 38 5.62 12.04 -7.56
CA ALA A 38 6.89 12.74 -7.62
C ALA A 38 8.04 11.75 -7.79
N ILE A 39 9.08 12.14 -8.52
CA ILE A 39 10.26 11.31 -8.75
C ILE A 39 11.52 12.17 -8.86
N THR A 40 12.61 11.68 -8.28
CA THR A 40 13.98 12.16 -8.44
C THR A 40 14.84 11.02 -9.01
N PRO A 41 16.15 11.21 -9.28
CA PRO A 41 17.00 10.10 -9.72
C PRO A 41 17.04 8.90 -8.76
N THR A 42 16.79 9.11 -7.46
CA THR A 42 16.96 8.08 -6.42
C THR A 42 15.78 7.92 -5.45
N THR A 43 14.76 8.76 -5.51
CA THR A 43 13.55 8.66 -4.65
C THR A 43 12.26 8.84 -5.45
N ALA A 44 11.15 8.27 -4.97
CA ALA A 44 9.84 8.49 -5.56
C ALA A 44 8.71 8.41 -4.52
N VAL A 45 7.58 9.05 -4.84
CA VAL A 45 6.31 8.87 -4.14
C VAL A 45 5.27 8.36 -5.14
N VAL A 46 4.65 7.24 -4.81
CA VAL A 46 3.66 6.56 -5.67
C VAL A 46 2.35 6.44 -4.92
N ARG A 47 1.26 6.90 -5.54
CA ARG A 47 -0.10 6.63 -5.08
C ARG A 47 -0.62 5.36 -5.73
N VAL A 48 -1.28 4.51 -4.95
CA VAL A 48 -2.01 3.34 -5.44
C VAL A 48 -3.44 3.44 -4.95
N ASP A 49 -4.38 3.67 -5.86
CA ASP A 49 -5.80 3.56 -5.59
C ASP A 49 -6.21 2.11 -5.88
N MET A 50 -6.84 1.47 -4.89
CA MET A 50 -7.17 0.05 -4.91
C MET A 50 -8.64 -0.14 -4.55
N GLU A 51 -9.37 -0.91 -5.35
CA GLU A 51 -10.74 -1.30 -5.10
C GLU A 51 -10.82 -2.82 -4.97
N LYS A 52 -11.66 -3.30 -4.04
CA LYS A 52 -11.97 -4.71 -3.82
C LYS A 52 -10.73 -5.59 -3.58
N ASP A 53 -10.01 -5.33 -2.49
CA ASP A 53 -8.94 -6.22 -2.03
C ASP A 53 -9.46 -7.63 -1.64
N ALA A 54 -8.61 -8.44 -1.00
CA ALA A 54 -8.95 -9.81 -0.59
C ALA A 54 -10.13 -9.89 0.40
N MET A 55 -10.48 -8.79 1.08
CA MET A 55 -11.66 -8.68 1.94
C MET A 55 -12.76 -7.79 1.32
N GLY A 56 -12.61 -7.38 0.05
CA GLY A 56 -13.52 -6.47 -0.62
C GLY A 56 -13.42 -5.02 -0.16
N ALA A 57 -12.33 -4.64 0.52
CA ALA A 57 -12.06 -3.29 0.99
C ALA A 57 -11.39 -2.42 -0.09
N ASP A 58 -11.59 -1.11 0.03
CA ASP A 58 -11.05 -0.11 -0.89
C ASP A 58 -10.02 0.76 -0.16
N TYR A 59 -8.91 1.09 -0.82
CA TYR A 59 -7.79 1.81 -0.22
C TYR A 59 -7.21 2.88 -1.14
N THR A 60 -6.57 3.87 -0.53
CA THR A 60 -5.51 4.64 -1.16
C THR A 60 -4.21 4.43 -0.39
N ASP A 61 -3.20 3.86 -1.04
CA ASP A 61 -1.85 3.75 -0.51
C ASP A 61 -0.96 4.88 -1.03
N PHE A 62 -0.07 5.39 -0.18
CA PHE A 62 1.09 6.19 -0.57
C PHE A 62 2.38 5.45 -0.21
N HIS A 63 3.14 5.09 -1.23
CA HIS A 63 4.43 4.45 -1.10
C HIS A 63 5.55 5.47 -1.26
N THR A 64 6.53 5.42 -0.37
CA THR A 64 7.82 6.07 -0.57
C THR A 64 8.83 5.03 -1.03
N LEU A 65 9.57 5.38 -2.08
CA LEU A 65 10.54 4.49 -2.70
C LEU A 65 11.94 5.09 -2.71
N ILE A 66 12.94 4.22 -2.66
CA ILE A 66 14.35 4.52 -2.90
C ILE A 66 14.89 3.65 -4.02
N LYS A 67 15.83 4.17 -4.82
CA LYS A 67 16.54 3.41 -5.85
C LYS A 67 17.90 2.96 -5.32
N LEU A 68 18.08 1.65 -5.13
CA LEU A 68 19.33 1.03 -4.70
C LEU A 68 19.78 0.02 -5.76
N ASP A 69 21.05 0.04 -6.15
CA ASP A 69 21.60 -0.86 -7.18
C ASP A 69 20.76 -0.89 -8.47
N SER A 70 20.33 0.30 -8.91
CA SER A 70 19.43 0.52 -10.06
C SER A 70 18.02 -0.07 -9.94
N LYS A 71 17.60 -0.56 -8.77
CA LYS A 71 16.28 -1.12 -8.50
C LYS A 71 15.48 -0.24 -7.54
N TRP A 72 14.21 -0.02 -7.83
CA TRP A 72 13.30 0.68 -6.93
C TRP A 72 12.81 -0.26 -5.84
N GLN A 73 12.83 0.22 -4.59
CA GLN A 73 12.35 -0.50 -3.42
C GLN A 73 11.41 0.40 -2.61
N ILE A 74 10.32 -0.18 -2.12
CA ILE A 74 9.40 0.49 -1.20
C ILE A 74 10.04 0.47 0.19
N VAL A 75 10.17 1.65 0.81
CA VAL A 75 10.72 1.81 2.17
C VAL A 75 9.68 2.31 3.18
N GLY A 76 8.57 2.85 2.69
CA GLY A 76 7.45 3.29 3.51
C GLY A 76 6.13 3.13 2.77
N LYS A 77 5.09 2.88 3.56
CA LYS A 77 3.70 2.80 3.10
C LYS A 77 2.81 3.42 4.16
N VAL A 78 2.03 4.42 3.78
CA VAL A 78 0.83 4.81 4.53
C VAL A 78 -0.40 4.53 3.69
N PHE A 79 -1.53 4.23 4.32
CA PHE A 79 -2.76 3.95 3.60
C PHE A 79 -3.98 4.56 4.29
N HIS A 80 -4.99 4.86 3.48
CA HIS A 80 -6.33 5.18 3.92
C HIS A 80 -7.24 4.03 3.52
N LEU A 81 -7.94 3.43 4.49
CA LEU A 81 -8.99 2.44 4.26
C LEU A 81 -10.33 3.19 4.21
N TYR A 82 -11.09 3.00 3.15
CA TYR A 82 -12.42 3.60 3.02
C TYR A 82 -13.46 2.75 3.77
N GLU A 83 -14.23 3.39 4.64
CA GLU A 83 -15.41 2.78 5.26
C GLU A 83 -16.54 2.69 4.21
N LYS A 84 -17.29 1.59 4.23
CA LYS A 84 -18.47 1.37 3.38
C LYS A 84 -19.75 1.57 4.17
#